data_AF-K2RMZ2-F1
#
_entry.id   AF-K2RMZ2-F1
#
_cell.length_a   1.000
_cell.length_b   1.000
_cell.length_c   1.000
_cell.angle_alpha   90.00
_cell.angle_beta   90.00
_cell.angle_gamma   90.00
#
_symmetry.space_group_name_H-M   'P 1'
#
loop_
_entity.id
_entity.type
_entity.pdbx_description
1 polymer ?
#
loop_
_entity_poly.entity_id
_entity_poly.type
_entity_poly.pdbx_seq_one_letter_code
_entity_poly.pdbx_strand_id
1 'polypeptide(L)'
;MIGTSTREYIFIRACIFLLRAITPACISYCALRFLSPARLRAPVALELWAACETLFFFFFYIPRKQHLQAAAVHPPLASRKERRLLFDRCSSNIPDHARYLRGWFMGAPLSEIKRDNLNEFLAWAFFNTGHVNTIDPDELDEYIREIEKQLGREVEPGRGNARCVRLTIDKVDMSHRSLLWYMVSTKSALPQAAIDALNRLFRLSIFSLPSVCGTPTSTTTAFLSGSTFRCSHSVPMI
;
A
#
# COMPACT_ATOMS: atom_id res chain seq x y z
N MET A 1 -17.53 9.64 1.56
CA MET A 1 -16.64 8.97 0.59
C MET A 1 -16.31 9.96 -0.52
N ILE A 2 -15.03 10.22 -0.79
CA ILE A 2 -14.60 10.95 -2.00
C ILE A 2 -14.88 10.07 -3.22
N GLY A 3 -15.53 10.61 -4.27
CA GLY A 3 -15.69 9.91 -5.56
C GLY A 3 -16.99 9.11 -5.71
N THR A 4 -18.15 9.76 -5.69
CA THR A 4 -19.42 9.09 -6.09
C THR A 4 -19.76 9.34 -7.56
N SER A 5 -19.22 10.40 -8.17
CA SER A 5 -19.47 10.75 -9.56
C SER A 5 -18.37 10.23 -10.51
N THR A 6 -18.77 9.71 -11.67
CA THR A 6 -17.85 9.27 -12.73
C THR A 6 -16.88 10.38 -13.15
N ARG A 7 -17.32 11.65 -13.11
CA ARG A 7 -16.48 12.81 -13.45
C ARG A 7 -15.34 13.00 -12.46
N GLU A 8 -15.62 12.86 -11.17
CA GLU A 8 -14.59 12.96 -10.11
C GLU A 8 -13.57 11.84 -10.25
N TYR A 9 -14.03 10.63 -10.56
CA TYR A 9 -13.14 9.49 -10.80
C TYR A 9 -12.21 9.72 -12.00
N ILE A 10 -12.75 10.19 -13.14
CA ILE A 10 -11.94 10.52 -14.33
C ILE A 10 -10.94 11.63 -14.00
N PHE A 11 -11.37 12.67 -13.29
CA PHE A 11 -10.50 13.77 -12.87
C PHE A 11 -9.33 13.27 -12.02
N ILE A 12 -9.60 12.47 -10.98
CA ILE A 12 -8.55 11.90 -10.11
C ILE A 12 -7.59 11.02 -10.92
N ARG A 13 -8.11 10.16 -11.80
CA ARG A 13 -7.29 9.30 -12.67
C ARG A 13 -6.39 10.12 -13.60
N ALA A 14 -6.92 11.20 -14.19
CA ALA A 14 -6.15 12.10 -15.03
C ALA A 14 -5.04 12.81 -14.24
N CYS A 15 -5.33 13.32 -13.03
CA CYS A 15 -4.33 13.92 -12.16
C CYS A 15 -3.20 12.93 -11.79
N ILE A 16 -3.55 11.69 -11.42
CA ILE A 16 -2.56 10.64 -11.11
C ILE A 16 -1.69 10.33 -12.34
N PHE A 17 -2.31 10.24 -13.52
CA PHE A 17 -1.60 9.99 -14.76
C PHE A 17 -0.61 11.11 -15.08
N LEU A 18 -1.05 12.37 -15.03
CA LEU A 18 -0.21 13.54 -15.25
C LEU A 18 0.98 13.58 -14.29
N LEU A 19 0.74 13.38 -12.99
CA LEU A 19 1.80 13.37 -11.98
C LEU A 19 2.82 12.23 -12.19
N ARG A 20 2.36 11.05 -12.62
CA ARG A 20 3.22 9.92 -12.96
C ARG A 20 3.98 10.11 -14.28
N ALA A 21 3.43 10.90 -15.21
CA ALA A 21 4.04 11.17 -16.50
C ALA A 21 5.21 12.19 -16.43
N ILE A 22 5.34 12.94 -15.33
CA ILE A 22 6.39 13.95 -15.15
C ILE A 22 7.79 13.34 -15.29
N THR A 23 8.10 12.30 -14.51
CA THR A 23 9.43 11.68 -14.52
C THR A 23 9.80 11.10 -15.90
N PRO A 24 8.97 10.26 -16.57
CA PRO A 24 9.33 9.78 -17.90
C PRO A 24 9.43 10.92 -18.92
N ALA A 25 8.60 11.96 -18.83
CA ALA A 25 8.73 13.13 -19.70
C ALA A 25 10.06 13.87 -19.50
N CYS A 26 10.49 14.08 -18.25
CA CYS A 26 11.78 14.69 -17.93
C CYS A 26 12.95 13.83 -18.45
N ILE A 27 12.90 12.51 -18.25
CA ILE A 27 13.93 11.58 -18.74
C ILE A 27 13.99 11.61 -20.27
N SER A 28 12.83 11.54 -20.94
CA SER A 28 12.75 11.62 -22.40
C SER A 28 13.26 12.96 -22.92
N TYR A 29 12.95 14.07 -22.27
CA TYR A 29 13.48 15.39 -22.62
C TYR A 29 15.01 15.43 -22.50
N CYS A 30 15.56 15.00 -21.36
CA CYS A 30 17.01 14.95 -21.16
C CYS A 30 17.72 14.05 -22.19
N ALA A 31 17.14 12.90 -22.52
CA ALA A 31 17.67 11.99 -23.54
C ALA A 31 17.65 12.62 -24.94
N LEU A 32 16.53 13.21 -25.35
CA LEU A 32 16.40 13.88 -26.66
C LEU A 32 17.31 15.11 -26.77
N ARG A 33 17.46 15.88 -25.68
CA ARG A 33 18.39 17.01 -25.58
C ARG A 33 19.84 16.56 -25.76
N PHE A 34 20.21 15.43 -25.17
CA PHE A 34 21.54 14.82 -25.32
C PHE A 34 21.81 14.38 -26.77
N LEU A 35 20.81 13.77 -27.43
CA LEU A 35 20.92 13.31 -28.82
C LEU A 35 20.84 14.43 -29.87
N SER A 36 20.17 15.54 -29.56
CA SER A 36 19.90 16.62 -30.53
C SER A 36 19.98 18.01 -29.87
N PRO A 37 21.18 18.46 -29.47
CA PRO A 37 21.38 19.71 -28.73
C PRO A 37 21.13 20.98 -29.56
N ALA A 38 20.96 20.88 -30.88
CA ALA A 38 20.67 22.05 -31.72
C ALA A 38 19.16 22.36 -31.84
N ARG A 39 18.28 21.37 -31.61
CA ARG A 39 16.85 21.47 -31.95
C ARG A 39 15.91 21.69 -30.77
N LEU A 40 16.36 21.33 -29.55
CA LEU A 40 15.52 21.33 -28.36
C LEU A 40 16.15 22.23 -27.31
N ARG A 41 15.70 23.48 -27.20
CA ARG A 41 16.07 24.39 -26.11
C ARG A 41 14.80 24.78 -25.37
N ALA A 42 14.81 24.62 -24.06
CA ALA A 42 13.77 25.13 -23.17
C ALA A 42 14.34 26.28 -22.33
N PRO A 43 13.49 27.06 -21.65
CA PRO A 43 13.94 27.97 -20.61
C PRO A 43 14.84 27.24 -19.59
N VAL A 44 15.92 27.90 -19.17
CA VAL A 44 16.95 27.32 -18.27
C VAL A 44 16.33 26.68 -17.02
N ALA A 45 15.30 27.31 -16.44
CA ALA A 45 14.61 26.76 -15.27
C ALA A 45 13.97 25.38 -15.52
N LEU A 46 13.38 25.16 -16.70
CA LEU A 46 12.79 23.87 -17.07
C LEU A 46 13.87 22.83 -17.38
N GLU A 47 15.00 23.23 -17.97
CA GLU A 47 16.12 22.32 -18.19
C GLU A 47 16.75 21.84 -16.88
N LEU A 48 16.97 22.76 -15.94
CA LEU A 48 17.43 22.44 -14.59
C LEU A 48 16.44 21.53 -13.87
N TRP A 49 15.14 21.83 -13.94
CA TRP A 49 14.10 20.98 -13.35
C TRP A 49 14.11 19.57 -13.93
N ALA A 50 14.14 19.43 -15.26
CA ALA A 50 14.18 18.13 -15.91
C ALA A 50 15.44 17.33 -15.55
N ALA A 51 16.59 18.01 -15.44
CA ALA A 51 17.83 17.41 -14.96
C ALA A 51 17.71 16.94 -13.51
N CYS A 52 17.21 17.77 -12.59
CA CYS A 52 17.00 17.40 -11.19
C CYS A 52 16.07 16.19 -11.03
N GLU A 53 14.93 16.17 -11.73
CA GLU A 53 13.98 15.05 -11.70
C GLU A 53 14.63 13.76 -12.24
N THR A 54 15.39 13.86 -13.33
CA THR A 54 16.11 12.73 -13.94
C THR A 54 17.19 12.19 -12.99
N LEU A 55 18.02 13.07 -12.42
CA LEU A 55 19.05 12.68 -11.45
C LEU A 55 18.42 12.05 -10.21
N PHE A 56 17.32 12.62 -9.71
CA PHE A 56 16.58 12.06 -8.57
C PHE A 56 16.10 10.63 -8.85
N PHE A 57 15.56 10.39 -10.04
CA PHE A 57 15.14 9.05 -10.43
C PHE A 57 16.29 8.04 -10.43
N PHE A 58 17.38 8.35 -11.12
CA PHE A 58 18.49 7.41 -11.30
C PHE A 58 19.35 7.22 -10.04
N PHE A 59 19.64 8.30 -9.31
CA PHE A 59 20.57 8.26 -8.18
C PHE A 59 19.91 8.04 -6.83
N PHE A 60 18.62 8.36 -6.67
CA PHE A 60 17.91 8.16 -5.40
C PHE A 60 16.86 7.07 -5.50
N TYR A 61 15.94 7.16 -6.47
CA TYR A 61 14.82 6.22 -6.51
C TYR A 61 15.26 4.80 -6.87
N ILE A 62 16.09 4.61 -7.89
CA ILE A 62 16.53 3.26 -8.30
C ILE A 62 17.33 2.56 -7.18
N PRO A 63 18.40 3.16 -6.60
CA PRO A 63 19.19 2.48 -5.56
C PRO A 63 18.35 2.22 -4.31
N ARG A 64 17.51 3.17 -3.91
CA ARG A 64 16.60 3.00 -2.77
C ARG A 64 15.58 1.89 -3.02
N LYS A 65 15.01 1.81 -4.23
CA LYS A 65 14.09 0.73 -4.60
C LYS A 65 14.80 -0.62 -4.52
N GLN A 66 16.02 -0.72 -5.04
CA GLN A 66 16.80 -1.97 -4.95
C GLN A 66 17.09 -2.36 -3.50
N HIS A 67 17.51 -1.40 -2.67
CA HIS A 67 17.80 -1.64 -1.27
C HIS A 67 16.55 -2.09 -0.48
N LEU A 68 15.43 -1.38 -0.64
CA LEU A 68 14.18 -1.71 0.06
C LEU A 68 13.50 -3.00 -0.42
N GLN A 69 13.83 -3.47 -1.62
CA GLN A 69 13.33 -4.72 -2.18
C GLN A 69 14.31 -5.88 -1.99
N ALA A 70 15.43 -5.66 -1.29
CA ALA A 70 16.32 -6.74 -0.90
C ALA A 70 15.59 -7.68 0.08
N ALA A 71 15.95 -8.96 0.04
CA ALA A 71 15.36 -9.95 0.93
C ALA A 71 15.56 -9.53 2.40
N ALA A 72 14.52 -9.66 3.21
CA ALA A 72 14.61 -9.37 4.63
C ALA A 72 15.61 -10.32 5.31
N VAL A 73 16.44 -9.77 6.19
CA VAL A 73 17.31 -10.58 7.06
C VAL A 73 16.47 -11.04 8.24
N HIS A 74 16.21 -12.34 8.29
CA HIS A 74 15.42 -12.94 9.36
C HIS A 74 16.32 -13.38 10.52
N PRO A 75 15.82 -13.33 11.77
CA PRO A 75 16.53 -13.95 12.89
C PRO A 75 16.67 -15.46 12.66
N PRO A 76 17.60 -16.13 13.37
CA PRO A 76 17.70 -17.58 13.35
C PRO A 76 16.34 -18.24 13.59
N LEU A 77 16.08 -19.32 12.85
CA LEU A 77 14.81 -20.03 12.96
C LEU A 77 14.64 -20.55 14.40
N ALA A 78 13.53 -20.18 15.03
CA ALA A 78 13.17 -20.66 16.36
C ALA A 78 13.04 -22.19 16.38
N SER A 79 13.22 -22.83 17.53
CA SER A 79 13.06 -24.28 17.66
C SER A 79 11.61 -24.72 17.37
N ARG A 80 11.39 -26.00 17.01
CA ARG A 80 10.05 -26.55 16.78
C ARG A 80 9.09 -26.31 17.96
N LYS A 81 9.58 -26.47 19.20
CA LYS A 81 8.78 -26.23 20.41
C LYS A 81 8.37 -24.77 20.55
N GLU A 82 9.27 -23.83 20.26
CA GLU A 82 8.98 -22.40 20.29
C GLU A 82 8.00 -22.00 19.18
N ARG A 83 8.15 -22.55 17.97
CA ARG A 83 7.20 -22.33 16.87
C ARG A 83 5.81 -22.85 17.21
N ARG A 84 5.69 -24.05 17.78
CA ARG A 84 4.41 -24.60 18.25
C ARG A 84 3.78 -23.69 19.30
N LEU A 85 4.56 -23.25 20.29
CA LEU A 85 4.09 -22.33 21.32
C LEU A 85 3.62 -20.99 20.74
N LEU A 86 4.33 -20.46 19.74
CA LEU A 86 3.93 -19.25 19.02
C LEU A 86 2.62 -19.47 18.26
N PHE A 87 2.48 -20.60 17.56
CA PHE A 87 1.25 -20.98 16.86
C PHE A 87 0.06 -21.05 17.81
N ASP A 88 0.19 -21.74 18.94
CA ASP A 88 -0.89 -21.89 19.91
C ASP A 88 -1.31 -20.54 20.51
N ARG A 89 -0.35 -19.64 20.79
CA ARG A 89 -0.65 -18.27 21.23
C ARG A 89 -1.35 -17.45 20.16
N CYS A 90 -0.89 -17.52 18.90
CA CYS A 90 -1.53 -16.79 17.81
C CYS A 90 -2.96 -17.32 17.59
N SER A 91 -3.12 -18.64 17.55
CA SER A 91 -4.39 -19.33 17.33
C SER A 91 -5.41 -19.00 18.42
N SER A 92 -5.04 -19.04 19.69
CA SER A 92 -5.94 -18.72 20.82
C SER A 92 -6.41 -17.27 20.87
N ASN A 93 -5.69 -16.34 20.22
CA ASN A 93 -6.08 -14.93 20.14
C ASN A 93 -6.93 -14.59 18.90
N ILE A 94 -7.21 -15.56 18.02
CA ILE A 94 -8.05 -15.34 16.84
C ILE A 94 -9.52 -15.58 17.21
N PRO A 95 -10.39 -14.55 17.17
CA PRO A 95 -11.80 -14.74 17.49
C PRO A 95 -12.59 -15.43 16.36
N ASP A 96 -12.16 -15.24 15.11
CA ASP A 96 -12.80 -15.81 13.92
C ASP A 96 -11.71 -16.23 12.92
N HIS A 97 -11.45 -17.54 12.87
CA HIS A 97 -10.43 -18.13 12.02
C HIS A 97 -10.76 -18.00 10.52
N ALA A 98 -12.03 -18.07 10.16
CA ALA A 98 -12.48 -17.93 8.79
C ALA A 98 -12.20 -16.51 8.28
N ARG A 99 -12.61 -15.49 9.03
CA ARG A 99 -12.35 -14.09 8.68
C ARG A 99 -10.86 -13.76 8.72
N TYR A 100 -10.12 -14.30 9.69
CA TYR A 100 -8.68 -14.12 9.78
C TYR A 100 -7.95 -14.62 8.54
N LEU A 101 -8.20 -15.87 8.13
CA LEU A 101 -7.59 -16.43 6.92
C LEU A 101 -7.99 -15.64 5.68
N ARG A 102 -9.27 -15.33 5.50
CA ARG A 102 -9.70 -14.51 4.36
C ARG A 102 -8.97 -13.18 4.30
N GLY A 103 -8.70 -12.54 5.44
CA GLY A 103 -7.88 -11.32 5.51
C GLY A 103 -6.48 -11.52 4.93
N TRP A 104 -5.80 -12.60 5.30
CA TRP A 104 -4.47 -12.95 4.80
C TRP A 104 -4.44 -13.43 3.34
N PHE A 105 -5.59 -13.83 2.80
CA PHE A 105 -5.76 -14.26 1.41
C PHE A 105 -6.54 -13.24 0.56
N MET A 106 -6.41 -11.94 0.85
CA MET A 106 -7.00 -10.85 0.06
C MET A 106 -8.53 -10.95 -0.13
N GLY A 107 -9.23 -11.47 0.87
CA GLY A 107 -10.69 -11.65 0.85
C GLY A 107 -11.18 -12.86 0.07
N ALA A 108 -10.29 -13.72 -0.44
CA ALA A 108 -10.65 -14.92 -1.20
C ALA A 108 -11.68 -15.78 -0.44
N PRO A 109 -12.59 -16.47 -1.16
CA PRO A 109 -13.51 -17.41 -0.53
C PRO A 109 -12.72 -18.58 0.06
N LEU A 110 -13.19 -19.13 1.19
CA LEU A 110 -12.51 -20.22 1.88
C LEU A 110 -12.36 -21.49 1.02
N SER A 111 -13.25 -21.73 0.06
CA SER A 111 -13.14 -22.86 -0.89
C SER A 111 -11.90 -22.79 -1.79
N GLU A 112 -11.40 -21.58 -2.06
CA GLU A 112 -10.19 -21.36 -2.86
C GLU A 112 -8.90 -21.40 -2.04
N ILE A 113 -9.01 -21.43 -0.71
CA ILE A 113 -7.88 -21.57 0.21
C ILE A 113 -7.69 -23.07 0.47
N LYS A 114 -6.80 -23.69 -0.30
CA LYS A 114 -6.50 -25.13 -0.22
C LYS A 114 -5.19 -25.39 0.52
N ARG A 115 -4.86 -26.67 0.69
CA ARG A 115 -3.71 -27.13 1.48
C ARG A 115 -2.39 -26.48 1.06
N ASP A 116 -2.14 -26.38 -0.26
CA ASP A 116 -0.89 -25.78 -0.77
C ASP A 116 -0.80 -24.28 -0.46
N ASN A 117 -1.94 -23.58 -0.49
CA ASN A 117 -2.02 -22.16 -0.17
C ASN A 117 -1.75 -21.92 1.33
N LEU A 118 -2.26 -22.79 2.21
CA LEU A 118 -1.97 -22.75 3.64
C LEU A 118 -0.52 -23.09 3.95
N ASN A 119 0.06 -24.08 3.26
CA ASN A 119 1.48 -24.42 3.39
C ASN A 119 2.37 -23.19 3.09
N GLU A 120 2.11 -22.46 2.01
CA GLU A 120 2.83 -21.22 1.69
C GLU A 120 2.66 -20.14 2.76
N PHE A 121 1.45 -20.02 3.33
CA PHE A 121 1.16 -19.06 4.38
C PHE A 121 1.91 -19.41 5.68
N LEU A 122 1.88 -20.68 6.11
CA LEU A 122 2.55 -21.16 7.31
C LEU A 122 4.08 -21.09 7.18
N ALA A 123 4.63 -21.45 6.03
CA ALA A 123 6.05 -21.34 5.72
C ALA A 123 6.55 -19.90 5.90
N TRP A 124 5.77 -18.93 5.43
CA TRP A 124 6.08 -17.52 5.66
C TRP A 124 5.91 -17.14 7.15
N ALA A 125 4.76 -17.45 7.76
CA ALA A 125 4.38 -16.93 9.06
C ALA A 125 5.25 -17.46 10.22
N PHE A 126 5.63 -18.73 10.20
CA PHE A 126 6.35 -19.37 11.32
C PHE A 126 7.77 -19.80 10.98
N PHE A 127 8.10 -19.95 9.69
CA PHE A 127 9.42 -20.41 9.25
C PHE A 127 10.24 -19.34 8.52
N ASN A 128 9.69 -18.13 8.32
CA ASN A 128 10.37 -17.02 7.64
C ASN A 128 10.91 -17.41 6.25
N THR A 129 10.28 -18.37 5.57
CA THR A 129 10.76 -18.89 4.28
C THR A 129 9.65 -18.89 3.23
N GLY A 130 10.03 -18.68 1.98
CA GLY A 130 9.15 -18.81 0.82
C GLY A 130 9.18 -20.23 0.23
N HIS A 131 10.05 -21.08 0.75
CA HIS A 131 10.32 -22.42 0.22
C HIS A 131 9.69 -23.47 1.13
N VAL A 132 8.48 -23.90 0.81
CA VAL A 132 7.76 -24.94 1.57
C VAL A 132 8.57 -26.25 1.64
N ASN A 133 9.29 -26.59 0.56
CA ASN A 133 10.05 -27.84 0.44
C ASN A 133 11.22 -27.98 1.42
N THR A 134 11.61 -26.91 2.11
CA THR A 134 12.69 -26.96 3.12
C THR A 134 12.18 -27.26 4.52
N ILE A 135 10.86 -27.39 4.69
CA ILE A 135 10.19 -27.57 5.98
C ILE A 135 9.80 -29.04 6.13
N ASP A 136 9.84 -29.54 7.37
CA ASP A 136 9.29 -30.84 7.74
C ASP A 136 7.79 -30.89 7.42
N PRO A 137 7.34 -31.74 6.48
CA PRO A 137 5.94 -31.81 6.08
C PRO A 137 5.03 -32.21 7.24
N ASP A 138 5.53 -33.00 8.19
CA ASP A 138 4.75 -33.46 9.34
C ASP A 138 4.41 -32.28 10.28
N GLU A 139 5.30 -31.31 10.44
CA GLU A 139 5.05 -30.12 11.26
C GLU A 139 4.04 -29.17 10.60
N LEU A 140 4.09 -29.01 9.27
CA LEU A 140 3.09 -28.23 8.54
C LEU A 140 1.70 -28.86 8.61
N ASP A 141 1.64 -30.18 8.43
CA ASP A 141 0.41 -30.96 8.53
C ASP A 141 -0.20 -30.86 9.94
N GLU A 142 0.62 -30.83 10.98
CA GLU A 142 0.20 -30.60 12.36
C GLU A 142 -0.53 -29.26 12.52
N TYR A 143 0.04 -28.17 11.98
CA TYR A 143 -0.59 -26.85 12.02
C TYR A 143 -1.86 -26.76 11.16
N ILE A 144 -1.89 -27.43 10.01
CA ILE A 144 -3.08 -27.46 9.14
C ILE A 144 -4.24 -28.16 9.83
N ARG A 145 -4.01 -29.31 10.47
CA ARG A 145 -5.06 -30.03 11.22
C ARG A 145 -5.67 -29.16 12.31
N GLU A 146 -4.83 -28.37 12.99
CA GLU A 146 -5.30 -27.43 14.01
C GLU A 146 -6.13 -26.29 13.41
N ILE A 147 -5.75 -25.78 12.24
CA ILE A 147 -6.55 -24.81 11.50
C ILE A 147 -7.89 -25.42 11.07
N GLU A 148 -7.91 -26.65 10.55
CA GLU A 148 -9.13 -27.37 10.16
C GLU A 148 -10.09 -27.53 11.34
N LYS A 149 -9.55 -27.92 12.50
CA LYS A 149 -10.30 -28.03 13.75
C LYS A 149 -10.94 -26.70 14.15
N GLN A 150 -10.21 -25.60 14.05
CA GLN A 150 -10.72 -24.26 14.39
C GLN A 150 -11.73 -23.72 13.36
N LEU A 151 -11.60 -24.13 12.10
CA LEU A 151 -12.57 -23.77 11.05
C LEU A 151 -13.83 -24.64 11.08
N GLY A 152 -13.80 -25.79 11.76
CA GLY A 152 -14.88 -26.77 11.74
C GLY A 152 -15.08 -27.44 10.38
N ARG A 153 -14.06 -27.45 9.52
CA ARG A 153 -14.09 -28.07 8.19
C ARG A 153 -12.71 -28.55 7.78
N GLU A 154 -12.69 -29.56 6.92
CA GLU A 154 -11.45 -30.00 6.26
C GLU A 154 -11.07 -29.04 5.13
N VAL A 155 -9.77 -28.87 4.91
CA VAL A 155 -9.22 -28.07 3.83
C VAL A 155 -8.99 -28.99 2.63
N GLU A 156 -9.55 -28.62 1.48
CA GLU A 156 -9.40 -29.42 0.26
C GLU A 156 -7.92 -29.59 -0.14
N PRO A 157 -7.55 -30.77 -0.65
CA PRO A 157 -6.20 -31.02 -1.15
C PRO A 157 -5.90 -30.22 -2.43
N GLY A 158 -4.61 -29.98 -2.67
CA GLY A 158 -4.10 -29.29 -3.85
C GLY A 158 -4.01 -27.76 -3.70
N ARG A 159 -3.98 -27.08 -4.85
CA ARG A 159 -3.82 -25.64 -4.95
C ARG A 159 -5.10 -24.98 -5.48
N GLY A 160 -5.61 -24.01 -4.72
CA GLY A 160 -6.67 -23.11 -5.17
C GLY A 160 -6.11 -21.81 -5.73
N ASN A 161 -7.00 -20.95 -6.22
CA ASN A 161 -6.64 -19.67 -6.85
C ASN A 161 -6.26 -18.57 -5.85
N ALA A 162 -6.42 -18.81 -4.54
CA ALA A 162 -6.12 -17.83 -3.52
C ALA A 162 -4.61 -17.58 -3.38
N ARG A 163 -4.20 -16.32 -3.20
CA ARG A 163 -2.80 -15.95 -2.92
C ARG A 163 -2.69 -15.37 -1.51
N CYS A 164 -1.78 -15.92 -0.70
CA CYS A 164 -1.48 -15.37 0.62
C CYS A 164 -0.60 -14.12 0.53
N VAL A 165 -0.77 -13.22 1.49
CA VAL A 165 0.11 -12.07 1.69
C VAL A 165 1.33 -12.50 2.51
N ARG A 166 2.54 -12.38 1.94
CA ARG A 166 3.79 -12.69 2.64
C ARG A 166 4.65 -11.45 2.76
N LEU A 167 4.44 -10.69 3.83
CA LEU A 167 4.93 -9.30 3.97
C LEU A 167 6.44 -9.15 3.87
N THR A 168 7.22 -10.17 4.23
CA THR A 168 8.69 -10.12 4.27
C THR A 168 9.35 -10.74 3.04
N ILE A 169 8.58 -11.39 2.17
CA ILE A 169 9.08 -12.18 1.03
C ILE A 169 8.55 -11.61 -0.28
N ASP A 170 7.26 -11.29 -0.35
CA ASP A 170 6.65 -10.76 -1.56
C ASP A 170 7.20 -9.34 -1.84
N LYS A 171 7.59 -9.11 -3.10
CA LYS A 171 8.01 -7.79 -3.55
C LYS A 171 6.86 -6.81 -3.41
N VAL A 172 7.14 -5.65 -2.84
CA VAL A 172 6.16 -4.57 -2.72
C VAL A 172 6.18 -3.74 -3.99
N ASP A 173 5.03 -3.51 -4.60
CA ASP A 173 4.90 -2.65 -5.78
C ASP A 173 5.18 -1.18 -5.42
N MET A 174 6.46 -0.80 -5.45
CA MET A 174 6.89 0.57 -5.23
C MET A 174 6.56 1.42 -6.46
N SER A 175 5.67 2.39 -6.26
CA SER A 175 5.43 3.45 -7.23
C SER A 175 6.40 4.61 -7.01
N HIS A 176 7.06 5.07 -8.09
CA HIS A 176 7.84 6.29 -8.05
C HIS A 176 6.92 7.48 -7.78
N ARG A 177 7.28 8.26 -6.76
CA ARG A 177 6.75 9.61 -6.52
C ARG A 177 7.78 10.63 -7.01
N SER A 178 7.42 11.47 -7.97
CA SER A 178 8.32 12.45 -8.59
C SER A 178 8.93 13.40 -7.57
N LEU A 179 10.03 14.08 -7.92
CA LEU A 179 10.59 15.12 -7.05
C LEU A 179 9.54 16.20 -6.78
N LEU A 180 8.72 16.56 -7.78
CA LEU A 180 7.58 17.45 -7.62
C LEU A 180 6.63 16.98 -6.50
N TRP A 181 6.31 15.69 -6.48
CA TRP A 181 5.42 15.13 -5.45
C TRP A 181 5.99 15.36 -4.05
N TYR A 182 7.28 15.13 -3.86
CA TYR A 182 7.93 15.36 -2.58
C TYR A 182 7.91 16.83 -2.20
N MET A 183 8.26 17.73 -3.12
CA MET A 183 8.23 19.18 -2.89
C MET A 183 6.84 19.66 -2.44
N VAL A 184 5.78 19.23 -3.14
CA VAL A 184 4.39 19.59 -2.80
C VAL A 184 3.91 18.97 -1.48
N SER A 185 4.32 17.73 -1.19
CA SER A 185 3.88 17.01 0.01
C SER A 185 4.54 17.55 1.29
N THR A 186 5.80 17.99 1.19
CA THR A 186 6.50 18.66 2.29
C THR A 186 6.02 20.10 2.41
N LYS A 187 5.08 20.35 3.34
CA LYS A 187 4.51 21.68 3.63
C LYS A 187 5.56 22.78 3.94
N SER A 188 6.80 22.41 4.22
CA SER A 188 7.90 23.31 4.59
C SER A 188 8.75 23.82 3.43
N ALA A 189 8.59 23.31 2.20
CA ALA A 189 9.50 23.62 1.08
C ALA A 189 8.92 24.55 0.00
N LEU A 190 7.62 24.82 0.00
CA LEU A 190 7.00 25.77 -0.92
C LEU A 190 6.73 27.10 -0.21
N PRO A 191 7.05 28.26 -0.84
CA PRO A 191 6.57 29.54 -0.38
C PRO A 191 5.05 29.50 -0.24
N GLN A 192 4.50 30.10 0.82
CA GLN A 192 3.05 30.12 1.07
C GLN A 192 2.24 30.56 -0.17
N ALA A 193 2.80 31.48 -0.97
CA ALA A 193 2.23 31.93 -2.23
C ALA A 193 2.04 30.81 -3.29
N ALA A 194 2.95 29.84 -3.35
CA ALA A 194 2.85 28.72 -4.28
C ALA A 194 1.85 27.66 -3.80
N ILE A 195 1.74 27.45 -2.48
CA ILE A 195 0.68 26.64 -1.87
C ILE A 195 -0.68 27.28 -2.15
N ASP A 196 -0.80 28.60 -2.00
CA ASP A 196 -2.02 29.34 -2.29
C ASP A 196 -2.35 29.36 -3.78
N ALA A 197 -1.35 29.43 -4.67
CA ALA A 197 -1.55 29.32 -6.12
C ALA A 197 -2.02 27.92 -6.54
N LEU A 198 -1.42 26.85 -5.98
CA LEU A 198 -1.87 25.47 -6.19
C LEU A 198 -3.28 25.24 -5.65
N ASN A 199 -3.59 25.76 -4.46
CA ASN A 199 -4.93 25.70 -3.87
C ASN A 199 -5.95 26.53 -4.67
N ARG A 200 -5.54 27.65 -5.29
CA ARG A 200 -6.37 28.43 -6.21
C ARG A 200 -6.59 27.69 -7.53
N LEU A 201 -5.57 27.05 -8.10
CA LEU A 201 -5.71 26.21 -9.30
C LEU A 201 -6.61 24.98 -9.02
N PHE A 202 -6.52 24.40 -7.82
CA PHE A 202 -7.42 23.36 -7.36
C PHE A 202 -8.85 23.89 -7.10
N ARG A 203 -9.01 25.09 -6.53
CA ARG A 203 -10.33 25.71 -6.34
C ARG A 203 -10.99 26.10 -7.66
N LEU A 204 -10.24 26.61 -8.63
CA LEU A 204 -10.76 27.00 -9.94
C LEU A 204 -11.19 25.80 -10.79
N SER A 205 -10.52 24.65 -10.62
CA SER A 205 -10.94 23.38 -11.24
C SER A 205 -12.17 22.75 -10.56
N ILE A 206 -12.42 23.04 -9.27
CA ILE A 206 -13.59 22.55 -8.52
C ILE A 206 -14.81 23.49 -8.63
N PHE A 207 -14.63 24.81 -8.80
CA PHE A 207 -15.72 25.80 -8.82
C PHE A 207 -16.21 26.23 -10.23
N SER A 208 -15.78 25.55 -11.29
CA SER A 208 -16.32 25.81 -12.65
C SER A 208 -17.64 25.06 -12.95
N LEU A 209 -18.29 24.46 -11.94
CA LEU A 209 -19.68 24.00 -12.08
C LEU A 209 -20.62 25.16 -11.68
N PRO A 210 -21.54 25.59 -12.56
CA PRO A 210 -22.45 26.68 -12.24
C PRO A 210 -23.35 26.28 -11.07
N SER A 211 -23.31 27.10 -10.02
CA SER A 211 -24.23 27.06 -8.89
C SER A 211 -25.65 27.30 -9.39
N VAL A 212 -26.41 26.23 -9.57
CA VAL A 212 -27.87 26.30 -9.74
C VAL A 212 -28.49 26.52 -8.35
N CYS A 213 -28.94 27.77 -8.16
CA CYS A 213 -30.05 28.27 -7.34
C CYS A 213 -30.40 27.63 -5.98
N GLY A 214 -30.56 28.51 -4.98
CA GLY A 214 -31.54 28.32 -3.91
C GLY A 214 -31.15 28.94 -2.56
N THR A 215 -31.53 30.19 -2.31
CA THR A 215 -31.80 30.72 -0.96
C THR A 215 -33.31 31.03 -0.87
N PRO A 216 -33.86 31.36 0.32
CA PRO A 216 -33.75 30.68 1.62
C PRO A 216 -35.13 30.57 2.32
N THR A 217 -35.33 29.60 3.22
CA THR A 217 -36.27 29.61 4.37
C THR A 217 -36.25 28.22 5.02
N SER A 218 -36.38 27.96 6.31
CA SER A 218 -36.31 28.65 7.59
C SER A 218 -36.41 27.52 8.64
N THR A 219 -35.80 27.69 9.81
CA THR A 219 -36.19 27.05 11.10
C THR A 219 -35.99 25.53 11.26
N THR A 220 -35.13 25.11 12.18
CA THR A 220 -35.52 24.50 13.48
C THR A 220 -34.32 23.91 14.23
N THR A 221 -34.32 24.24 15.50
CA THR A 221 -33.48 23.93 16.65
C THR A 221 -33.34 22.44 17.02
N ALA A 222 -32.18 22.14 17.64
CA ALA A 222 -31.94 21.18 18.73
C ALA A 222 -32.08 19.66 18.46
N PHE A 223 -31.03 18.88 18.78
CA PHE A 223 -30.93 18.17 20.06
C PHE A 223 -29.61 17.39 20.21
N LEU A 224 -29.15 17.34 21.47
CA LEU A 224 -27.96 16.69 22.01
C LEU A 224 -28.09 15.16 22.06
N SER A 225 -26.96 14.45 21.98
CA SER A 225 -26.50 13.39 22.90
C SER A 225 -25.27 12.71 22.27
N GLY A 226 -24.07 12.82 22.84
CA GLY A 226 -23.59 11.92 23.88
C GLY A 226 -22.97 10.68 23.22
N SER A 227 -21.65 10.51 23.15
CA SER A 227 -20.87 10.11 24.30
C SER A 227 -19.38 10.02 23.92
N THR A 228 -18.56 10.62 24.77
CA THR A 228 -17.11 10.55 24.83
C THR A 228 -16.65 9.14 25.23
N PHE A 229 -15.75 8.53 24.47
CA PHE A 229 -14.95 7.41 24.97
C PHE A 229 -13.46 7.77 24.94
N ARG A 230 -12.86 7.66 26.13
CA ARG A 230 -11.55 8.13 26.56
C ARG A 230 -10.54 7.00 26.36
N CYS A 231 -9.46 7.24 25.60
CA CYS A 231 -8.30 6.35 25.56
C CYS A 231 -7.59 6.37 26.92
N SER A 232 -7.43 5.19 27.53
CA SER A 232 -6.48 4.98 28.63
C SER A 232 -5.42 3.98 28.17
N HIS A 233 -4.19 4.48 28.06
CA HIS A 233 -2.98 3.69 27.88
C HIS A 233 -2.58 3.04 29.20
N SER A 234 -2.39 1.72 29.22
CA SER A 234 -1.45 1.03 30.11
C SER A 234 -1.41 -0.48 29.82
N VAL A 235 -0.38 -0.95 29.12
CA VAL A 235 0.08 -2.35 29.20
C VAL A 235 1.60 -2.35 29.30
N PRO A 236 2.19 -2.99 30.32
CA PRO A 236 3.63 -3.07 30.53
C PRO A 236 4.27 -4.19 29.69
N MET A 237 5.54 -3.96 29.33
CA MET A 237 6.46 -4.91 28.68
C MET A 237 6.73 -6.14 29.55
N ILE A 238 6.69 -7.31 28.93
CA ILE A 238 7.63 -8.43 29.14
C ILE A 238 7.98 -8.98 27.76
#